data_AF-A0A3D9B7R0-F1
#
_entry.id   AF-A0A3D9B7R0-F1
#
_cell.length_a   1.000
_cell.length_b   1.000
_cell.length_c   1.000
_cell.angle_alpha   90.00
_cell.angle_beta   90.00
_cell.angle_gamma   90.00
#
_symmetry.space_group_name_H-M   'P 1'
#
loop_
_entity.id
_entity.type
_entity.pdbx_description
1 polymer ?
#
loop_
_entity_poly.entity_id
_entity_poly.type
_entity_poly.pdbx_seq_one_letter_code
_entity_poly.pdbx_strand_id
1 'polypeptide(L)' 'MPYRSEKKIPAALLGILVGWLALNKFYLGYTKEGIIQLVLNIVTLGAASIIPFIEGILYLFMSDKQFDDTYVYGRKGWL' A
#
# COMPACT_ATOMS: atom_id res chain seq x y z
N MET A 1 1.53 21.18 9.15
CA MET A 1 0.26 20.75 8.51
C MET A 1 -0.19 19.48 9.22
N PRO A 2 -1.48 19.25 9.51
CA PRO A 2 -1.88 18.10 10.31
C PRO A 2 -1.51 16.82 9.58
N TYR A 3 -0.78 15.98 10.29
CA TYR A 3 -0.24 14.71 9.84
C TYR A 3 -1.41 13.70 9.75
N ARG A 4 -1.67 13.14 8.56
CA ARG A 4 -2.79 12.22 8.24
C ARG A 4 -2.40 10.75 8.46
N SER A 5 -1.79 10.56 9.61
CA SER A 5 -1.31 9.32 10.21
C SER A 5 -2.31 8.21 10.37
N GLU A 6 -3.57 8.62 10.56
CA GLU A 6 -4.71 7.75 10.78
C GLU A 6 -4.87 6.74 9.64
N LYS A 7 -4.34 7.04 8.45
CA LYS A 7 -4.38 6.17 7.29
C LYS A 7 -3.25 5.13 7.24
N LYS A 8 -2.18 5.30 8.03
CA LYS A 8 -1.01 4.41 8.02
C LYS A 8 -1.36 3.01 8.49
N ILE A 9 -1.95 2.91 9.69
CA ILE A 9 -2.30 1.60 10.29
C ILE A 9 -3.33 0.84 9.44
N PRO A 10 -4.41 1.47 8.93
CA PRO A 10 -5.31 0.82 7.98
C PRO A 10 -4.60 0.38 6.69
N ALA A 11 -3.75 1.22 6.09
CA ALA A 11 -3.03 0.85 4.87
C ALA A 11 -2.06 -0.33 5.10
N ALA A 12 -1.40 -0.37 6.26
CA ALA A 12 -0.52 -1.45 6.67
C ALA A 12 -1.28 -2.77 6.87
N LEU A 13 -2.38 -2.73 7.63
CA LEU A 13 -3.25 -3.89 7.86
C LEU A 13 -3.86 -4.41 6.56
N LEU A 14 -4.32 -3.51 5.68
CA LEU A 14 -4.84 -3.88 4.38
C LEU A 14 -3.77 -4.53 3.49
N GLY A 15 -2.51 -4.11 3.59
CA GLY A 15 -1.40 -4.72 2.86
C GLY A 15 -1.07 -6.12 3.35
N ILE A 16 -1.08 -6.33 4.67
CA ILE A 16 -0.74 -7.63 5.28
C ILE A 16 -1.89 -8.63 5.17
N LEU A 17 -3.12 -8.23 5.52
CA LEU A 17 -4.27 -9.12 5.58
C LEU A 17 -4.95 -9.31 4.22
N VAL A 18 -4.94 -8.26 3.39
CA VAL A 18 -5.70 -8.22 2.13
C VAL A 18 -4.87 -7.70 0.95
N GLY A 19 -3.54 -7.88 1.03
CA GLY A 19 -2.62 -7.43 -0.01
C GLY A 19 -2.86 -8.10 -1.37
N TRP A 20 -3.39 -9.33 -1.38
CA TRP A 20 -3.70 -10.03 -2.63
C TRP A 20 -4.75 -9.31 -3.51
N LEU A 21 -5.62 -8.48 -2.91
CA LEU A 21 -6.59 -7.62 -3.60
C LEU A 21 -6.08 -6.20 -3.88
N ALA A 22 -4.82 -5.90 -3.54
CA ALA A 22 -4.21 -4.56 -3.65
C ALA A 22 -4.99 -3.44 -2.93
N LEU A 23 -5.79 -3.78 -1.90
CA LEU A 23 -6.66 -2.82 -1.20
C LEU A 23 -5.87 -1.72 -0.48
N ASN A 24 -4.64 -1.99 -0.07
CA ASN A 24 -3.73 -0.99 0.50
C ASN A 24 -3.50 0.19 -0.48
N LYS A 25 -3.29 -0.10 -1.77
CA LYS A 25 -3.10 0.90 -2.82
C LYS A 25 -4.40 1.63 -3.13
N PHE A 26 -5.53 0.92 -3.21
CA PHE A 26 -6.84 1.55 -3.40
C PHE A 26 -7.19 2.50 -2.25
N TYR A 27 -6.90 2.12 -1.01
CA TYR A 27 -7.15 2.95 0.18
C TYR A 27 -6.36 4.26 0.18
N LEU A 28 -5.14 4.24 -0.36
CA LEU A 28 -4.31 5.42 -0.56
C LEU A 28 -4.68 6.25 -1.80
N GLY A 29 -5.65 5.80 -2.60
CA GLY A 29 -6.07 6.48 -3.82
C GLY A 29 -5.16 6.23 -5.03
N TYR A 30 -4.40 5.13 -5.01
CA TYR A 30 -3.59 4.62 -6.12
C TYR A 30 -4.37 3.59 -6.93
N THR A 31 -5.50 4.00 -7.49
CA THR A 31 -6.41 3.11 -8.22
C THR A 31 -5.74 2.47 -9.44
N LYS A 32 -4.85 3.19 -10.13
CA LYS A 32 -4.15 2.65 -11.30
C LYS A 32 -3.17 1.54 -10.91
N GLU A 33 -2.37 1.80 -9.88
CA GLU A 33 -1.38 0.86 -9.35
C GLU A 33 -2.05 -0.36 -8.72
N GLY A 34 -3.18 -0.16 -8.02
CA GLY A 34 -4.00 -1.25 -7.50
C GLY A 34 -4.55 -2.17 -8.60
N ILE A 35 -5.02 -1.60 -9.72
CA ILE A 35 -5.46 -2.40 -10.88
C ILE A 35 -4.29 -3.16 -11.50
N ILE A 36 -3.13 -2.51 -11.70
CA ILE A 36 -1.93 -3.17 -12.24
C ILE A 36 -1.52 -4.34 -11.34
N GLN A 37 -1.53 -4.14 -10.03
CA GLN A 37 -1.18 -5.19 -9.07
C GLN A 37 -2.17 -6.35 -9.05
N LEU A 38 -3.47 -6.05 -9.22
CA LEU A 38 -4.50 -7.08 -9.31
C LEU A 38 -4.34 -7.92 -10.59
N VAL A 39 -4.07 -7.26 -11.72
CA VAL A 39 -3.75 -7.94 -12.99
C VAL A 39 -2.48 -8.78 -12.85
N LEU A 40 -1.42 -8.23 -12.23
CA LEU A 40 -0.19 -8.99 -11.96
C LEU A 40 -0.46 -10.19 -11.08
N ASN A 41 -1.29 -10.07 -10.05
CA ASN A 41 -1.68 -11.21 -9.21
C ASN A 41 -2.41 -12.28 -10.00
N ILE A 42 -3.31 -11.90 -10.91
CA ILE A 42 -4.01 -12.87 -11.76
C ILE A 42 -3.04 -13.57 -12.72
N VAL A 43 -2.14 -12.81 -13.36
CA VAL A 43 -1.15 -13.34 -14.32
C VAL A 43 -0.11 -14.23 -13.65
N THR A 44 0.32 -13.88 -12.43
CA THR A 44 1.34 -14.62 -11.67
C THR A 44 0.75 -15.65 -10.71
N LEU A 45 -0.55 -15.93 -10.81
CA LEU A 45 -1.28 -16.87 -9.95
C LEU A 45 -1.09 -16.59 -8.44
N GLY A 46 -1.07 -15.31 -8.07
CA GLY A 46 -0.93 -14.84 -6.70
C GLY A 46 0.51 -14.57 -6.25
N ALA A 47 1.54 -14.85 -7.06
CA ALA A 47 2.92 -14.60 -6.63
C ALA A 47 3.24 -13.10 -6.44
N ALA A 48 2.54 -12.20 -7.14
CA ALA A 48 2.68 -10.75 -6.97
C ALA A 48 2.10 -10.22 -5.64
N SER A 49 1.44 -11.07 -4.83
CA SER A 49 0.92 -10.71 -3.51
C SER A 49 2.01 -10.54 -2.45
N ILE A 50 3.27 -10.76 -2.81
CA ILE A 50 4.42 -10.48 -1.94
C ILE A 50 4.75 -8.99 -1.85
N ILE A 51 4.52 -8.21 -2.91
CA ILE A 51 4.75 -6.76 -2.95
C ILE A 51 3.89 -5.99 -1.92
N PRO A 52 2.55 -6.15 -1.90
CA PRO A 52 1.68 -5.45 -0.95
C PRO A 52 1.87 -5.97 0.49
N PHE A 53 2.33 -7.22 0.66
CA PHE A 53 2.71 -7.77 1.95
C PHE A 53 3.96 -7.06 2.51
N ILE A 54 5.00 -6.91 1.69
CA ILE A 54 6.21 -6.14 2.05
C ILE A 54 5.86 -4.66 2.30
N GLU A 55 5.03 -4.04 1.46
CA GLU A 55 4.56 -2.67 1.69
C GLU A 55 3.79 -2.53 3.00
N GLY A 56 2.94 -3.49 3.34
CA GLY A 56 2.20 -3.49 4.60
C GLY A 56 3.13 -3.52 5.82
N ILE A 57 4.18 -4.34 5.77
CA ILE A 57 5.23 -4.36 6.79
C ILE A 57 6.01 -3.03 6.79
N LEU A 58 6.42 -2.54 5.62
CA LEU A 58 7.14 -1.26 5.49
C LEU A 58 6.36 -0.11 6.13
N TYR A 59 5.04 -0.03 5.91
CA TYR A 59 4.19 0.99 6.51
C TYR A 59 4.13 0.89 8.03
N LEU A 60 4.22 -0.31 8.62
CA LEU A 60 4.31 -0.48 10.08
C LEU A 60 5.64 0.04 10.64
N PHE A 61 6.75 -0.26 9.95
CA PHE A 61 8.09 0.14 10.40
C PHE A 61 8.44 1.59 10.06
N MET A 62 7.73 2.21 9.13
CA MET A 62 7.98 3.57 8.74
C MET A 62 7.44 4.56 9.79
N SER A 63 8.24 5.60 10.03
CA SER A 63 7.80 6.70 10.87
C SER A 63 6.59 7.37 10.24
N ASP A 64 5.77 7.85 11.15
CA ASP A 64 4.53 8.50 10.85
C ASP A 64 4.74 9.62 9.78
N LYS A 65 5.60 10.59 10.06
CA LYS A 65 5.93 11.69 9.13
C LYS A 65 6.43 11.20 7.76
N GLN A 66 7.26 10.16 7.70
CA GLN A 66 7.71 9.60 6.42
C GLN A 66 6.57 9.03 5.58
N PHE A 67 5.55 8.44 6.22
CA PHE A 67 4.38 7.91 5.52
C PHE A 67 3.65 9.01 4.76
N ASP A 68 3.38 10.10 5.45
CA ASP A 68 2.69 11.22 4.84
C ASP A 68 3.52 11.85 3.74
N ASP A 69 4.79 12.16 4.00
CA ASP A 69 5.67 12.80 3.02
C ASP A 69 5.81 11.94 1.74
N THR A 70 5.85 10.61 1.88
CA THR A 70 6.11 9.69 0.75
C THR A 70 4.83 9.27 0.03
N TYR A 71 3.79 8.84 0.76
CA TYR A 71 2.61 8.19 0.19
C TYR A 71 1.35 9.07 0.22
N VAL A 72 1.32 10.14 1.01
CA VAL A 72 0.19 11.10 1.00
C VAL A 72 0.52 12.29 0.12
N TYR A 73 1.67 12.92 0.34
CA TYR A 73 2.13 14.10 -0.41
C TYR A 73 2.95 13.69 -1.65
N GLY A 74 3.95 12.81 -1.49
CA GLY A 74 4.84 12.38 -2.56
C GLY A 74 4.18 11.45 -3.59
N ARG A 75 2.98 10.93 -3.30
CA ARG A 75 2.19 10.07 -4.19
C ARG A 75 3.00 8.88 -4.76
N LYS A 76 3.87 8.26 -3.95
CA LYS A 76 4.69 7.12 -4.37
C LYS A 76 3.85 5.83 -4.50
N GLY A 77 3.59 5.43 -5.75
CA GLY A 77 2.65 4.34 -6.04
C GLY A 77 3.14 2.91 -5.75
N TRP A 78 4.44 2.67 -5.56
CA TRP A 78 5.03 1.35 -5.32
C TRP A 78 6.25 1.47 -4.40
N LEU A 79 6.41 0.50 -3.48
CA LEU A 79 7.56 0.32 -2.57
C LEU A 79 8.20 1.65 -2.19
#